data_AF-A0A7W1JHW2-F1
#
_entry.id   AF-A0A7W1JHW2-F1
#
_cell.length_a   1.000
_cell.length_b   1.000
_cell.length_c   1.000
_cell.angle_alpha   90.00
_cell.angle_beta   90.00
_cell.angle_gamma   90.00
#
_symmetry.space_group_name_H-M   'P 1'
#
loop_
_entity.id
_entity.type
_entity.pdbx_description
1 polymer ?
#
loop_
_entity_poly.entity_id
_entity_poly.type
_entity_poly.pdbx_seq_one_letter_code
_entity_poly.pdbx_strand_id
1 'polypeptide(L)'
;MKLSYLLKGLPGHPLHPPLTDATIGIYTGATVFGVLSAFGVSEANMATAWWLALVIGLVVTGPTALTGFIDWLGITWGTPLWRTASVHMLSMLTATVFFLLAAIFGHGGYVDGDVTGGSLVLTLVGFGFLTLGGWLGGTVVFVHGMRVLNLVDEPALRAAAPVPTPEKEEAAGKRTRSEESGTGSHATDG
;
A
#
# COMPACT_ATOMS: atom_id res chain seq x y z
N MET A 1 -5.91 11.30 -24.31
CA MET A 1 -5.67 11.01 -22.87
C MET A 1 -4.19 10.81 -22.65
N LYS A 2 -3.63 11.25 -21.51
CA LYS A 2 -2.20 11.05 -21.21
C LYS A 2 -1.94 9.57 -20.91
N LEU A 3 -0.88 8.98 -21.47
CA LEU A 3 -0.52 7.57 -21.22
C LEU A 3 -0.30 7.28 -19.73
N SER A 4 0.18 8.29 -18.99
CA SER A 4 0.37 8.22 -17.54
C SER A 4 -0.91 7.88 -16.77
N TYR A 5 -2.10 8.21 -17.29
CA TYR A 5 -3.37 7.91 -16.62
C TYR A 5 -3.67 6.41 -16.56
N LEU A 6 -3.18 5.63 -17.52
CA LEU A 6 -3.35 4.17 -17.51
C LEU A 6 -2.50 3.50 -16.42
N LEU A 7 -1.36 4.11 -16.06
CA LEU A 7 -0.39 3.53 -15.13
C LEU A 7 -0.54 4.08 -13.71
N LYS A 8 -0.86 5.37 -13.58
CA LYS A 8 -0.99 6.08 -12.30
C LYS A 8 -2.44 6.25 -11.88
N GLY A 9 -3.41 6.13 -12.77
CA GLY A 9 -4.77 6.58 -12.54
C GLY A 9 -4.96 8.08 -12.79
N LEU A 10 -6.19 8.54 -12.64
CA LEU A 10 -6.56 9.92 -12.92
C LEU A 10 -6.20 10.84 -11.75
N PRO A 11 -6.08 12.16 -11.98
CA PRO A 11 -6.06 13.13 -10.89
C PRO A 11 -7.28 12.93 -9.96
N GLY A 12 -7.03 12.77 -8.66
CA GLY A 12 -8.08 12.49 -7.66
C GLY A 12 -8.53 11.02 -7.60
N HIS A 13 -8.15 10.17 -8.54
CA HIS A 13 -8.44 8.73 -8.55
C HIS A 13 -7.17 7.91 -8.87
N PRO A 14 -6.19 7.90 -7.95
CA PRO A 14 -5.00 7.07 -8.06
C PRO A 14 -5.33 5.57 -8.05
N LEU A 15 -4.56 4.76 -8.80
CA LEU A 15 -4.74 3.30 -8.81
C LEU A 15 -4.20 2.60 -7.55
N HIS A 16 -3.17 3.17 -6.91
CA HIS A 16 -2.49 2.53 -5.79
C HIS A 16 -3.38 2.38 -4.54
N PRO A 17 -4.15 3.39 -4.06
CA PRO A 17 -4.91 3.26 -2.82
C PRO A 17 -5.99 2.17 -2.81
N PRO A 18 -6.84 2.01 -3.85
CA PRO A 18 -7.79 0.90 -3.87
C PRO A 18 -7.12 -0.49 -3.84
N LEU A 19 -5.94 -0.61 -4.46
CA LEU A 19 -5.15 -1.84 -4.44
C LEU A 19 -4.52 -2.09 -3.06
N THR A 20 -4.09 -1.03 -2.35
CA THR A 20 -3.64 -1.16 -0.97
C THR A 20 -4.76 -1.56 -0.03
N ASP A 21 -5.99 -1.06 -0.21
CA ASP A 21 -7.15 -1.45 0.60
C ASP A 21 -7.43 -2.95 0.47
N ALA A 22 -7.44 -3.47 -0.76
CA ALA A 22 -7.59 -4.90 -1.02
C ALA A 22 -6.45 -5.70 -0.38
N THR A 23 -5.20 -5.28 -0.58
CA THR A 23 -4.02 -5.97 -0.04
C THR A 23 -4.02 -6.02 1.48
N ILE A 24 -4.26 -4.88 2.14
CA ILE A 24 -4.34 -4.78 3.61
C ILE A 24 -5.49 -5.64 4.13
N GLY A 25 -6.67 -5.57 3.52
CA GLY A 25 -7.83 -6.37 3.91
C GLY A 25 -7.56 -7.88 3.83
N ILE A 26 -6.96 -8.34 2.74
CA ILE A 26 -6.64 -9.76 2.53
C ILE A 26 -5.65 -10.27 3.57
N TYR A 27 -4.52 -9.57 3.79
CA TYR A 27 -3.53 -10.01 4.78
C TYR A 27 -4.02 -9.87 6.23
N THR A 28 -4.90 -8.90 6.50
CA THR A 28 -5.60 -8.82 7.79
C THR A 28 -6.46 -10.06 8.00
N GLY A 29 -7.26 -10.45 6.99
CA GLY A 29 -8.04 -11.68 7.01
C GLY A 29 -7.17 -12.91 7.22
N ALA A 30 -6.09 -13.06 6.45
CA ALA A 30 -5.12 -14.14 6.63
C ALA A 30 -4.64 -14.22 8.08
N THR A 31 -4.20 -13.09 8.64
CA THR A 31 -3.71 -13.02 10.03
C THR A 31 -4.77 -13.46 11.03
N VAL A 32 -6.02 -13.00 10.87
CA VAL A 32 -7.15 -13.40 11.72
C VAL A 32 -7.40 -14.91 11.62
N PHE A 33 -7.43 -15.48 10.42
CA PHE A 33 -7.64 -16.92 10.24
C PHE A 33 -6.51 -17.74 10.87
N GLY A 34 -5.25 -17.32 10.72
CA GLY A 34 -4.12 -17.98 11.36
C GLY A 34 -4.23 -17.99 12.89
N VAL A 35 -4.63 -16.86 13.48
CA VAL A 35 -4.85 -16.75 14.94
C VAL A 35 -6.03 -17.59 15.41
N LEU A 36 -7.14 -17.60 14.67
CA LEU A 36 -8.31 -18.43 15.01
C LEU A 36 -7.99 -19.93 14.95
N SER A 37 -7.25 -20.36 13.93
CA SER A 37 -6.75 -21.74 13.82
C SER A 37 -5.90 -22.10 15.04
N ALA A 38 -4.96 -21.24 15.43
CA ALA A 38 -4.11 -21.47 16.61
C ALA A 38 -4.88 -21.51 17.95
N PHE A 39 -6.09 -20.93 18.01
CA PHE A 39 -6.98 -21.04 19.17
C PHE A 39 -7.95 -22.22 19.12
N GLY A 40 -7.81 -23.13 18.15
CA GLY A 40 -8.66 -24.31 18.01
C GLY A 40 -10.01 -24.02 17.35
N VAL A 41 -10.21 -22.84 16.74
CA VAL A 41 -11.48 -22.47 16.12
C VAL A 41 -11.50 -22.98 14.69
N SER A 42 -12.25 -24.07 14.44
CA SER A 42 -12.44 -24.62 13.09
C SER A 42 -11.11 -24.80 12.34
N GLU A 43 -10.12 -25.39 13.03
CA GLU A 43 -8.69 -25.40 12.69
C GLU A 43 -8.40 -25.61 11.20
N ALA A 44 -8.90 -26.71 10.62
CA ALA A 44 -8.68 -27.05 9.22
C ALA A 44 -9.24 -26.02 8.21
N ASN A 45 -10.44 -25.50 8.47
CA ASN A 45 -11.02 -24.47 7.59
C ASN A 45 -10.27 -23.14 7.73
N MET A 46 -9.83 -22.80 8.94
CA MET A 46 -9.07 -21.58 9.19
C MET A 46 -7.65 -21.67 8.63
N ALA A 47 -7.01 -22.83 8.68
CA ALA A 47 -5.73 -23.08 8.01
C ALA A 47 -5.86 -22.94 6.49
N THR A 48 -6.93 -23.51 5.91
CA THR A 48 -7.28 -23.34 4.49
C THR A 48 -7.48 -21.88 4.12
N ALA A 49 -8.30 -21.16 4.88
CA ALA A 49 -8.60 -19.76 4.63
C ALA A 49 -7.37 -18.85 4.79
N TRP A 50 -6.55 -19.09 5.82
CA TRP A 50 -5.29 -18.39 6.05
C TRP A 50 -4.34 -18.53 4.87
N TRP A 51 -4.07 -19.77 4.44
CA TRP A 51 -3.10 -20.02 3.38
C TRP A 51 -3.57 -19.47 2.03
N LEU A 52 -4.84 -19.68 1.68
CA LEU A 52 -5.42 -19.11 0.46
C LEU A 52 -5.40 -17.58 0.48
N ALA A 53 -5.70 -16.96 1.62
CA ALA A 53 -5.62 -15.52 1.77
C ALA A 53 -4.17 -15.00 1.62
N LEU A 54 -3.15 -15.71 2.14
CA LEU A 54 -1.75 -15.36 1.89
C LEU A 54 -1.43 -15.39 0.39
N VAL A 55 -1.81 -16.45 -0.33
CA VAL A 55 -1.55 -16.57 -1.77
C VAL A 55 -2.26 -15.49 -2.57
N ILE A 56 -3.55 -15.27 -2.32
CA ILE A 56 -4.33 -14.23 -2.99
C ILE A 56 -3.75 -12.84 -2.67
N GLY A 57 -3.37 -12.61 -1.41
CA GLY A 57 -2.72 -11.39 -0.97
C GLY A 57 -1.41 -11.12 -1.72
N LEU A 58 -0.58 -12.15 -1.91
CA LEU A 58 0.67 -12.05 -2.68
C LEU A 58 0.41 -11.73 -4.15
N VAL A 59 -0.63 -12.33 -4.76
CA VAL A 59 -1.04 -12.01 -6.14
C VAL A 59 -1.47 -10.55 -6.25
N VAL A 60 -2.29 -10.05 -5.32
CA VAL A 60 -2.76 -8.66 -5.31
C VAL A 60 -1.63 -7.68 -4.94
N THR A 61 -0.64 -8.12 -4.17
CA THR A 61 0.54 -7.32 -3.83
C THR A 61 1.33 -6.92 -5.08
N GLY A 62 1.38 -7.77 -6.11
CA GLY A 62 2.07 -7.47 -7.37
C GLY A 62 1.64 -6.14 -8.03
N PRO A 63 0.37 -5.99 -8.47
CA PRO A 63 -0.11 -4.73 -9.03
C PRO A 63 -0.09 -3.57 -8.02
N THR A 64 -0.30 -3.85 -6.73
CA THR A 64 -0.22 -2.83 -5.66
C THR A 64 1.17 -2.22 -5.58
N ALA A 65 2.21 -3.06 -5.48
CA ALA A 65 3.61 -2.64 -5.42
C ALA A 65 4.03 -1.94 -6.72
N LEU A 66 3.60 -2.43 -7.88
CA LEU A 66 3.90 -1.82 -9.17
C LEU A 66 3.36 -0.39 -9.28
N THR A 67 2.07 -0.20 -8.96
CA THR A 67 1.45 1.13 -9.01
C THR A 67 2.07 2.10 -8.01
N GLY A 68 2.40 1.63 -6.80
CA GLY A 68 3.10 2.44 -5.79
C GLY A 68 4.52 2.80 -6.20
N PHE A 69 5.25 1.87 -6.82
CA PHE A 69 6.60 2.12 -7.32
C PHE A 69 6.61 3.14 -8.46
N ILE A 70 5.64 3.09 -9.38
CA ILE A 70 5.47 4.08 -10.45
C ILE A 70 5.21 5.49 -9.89
N ASP A 71 4.46 5.59 -8.78
CA ASP A 71 4.27 6.85 -8.07
C ASP A 71 5.55 7.31 -7.37
N TRP A 72 6.27 6.41 -6.71
CA TRP A 72 7.55 6.69 -6.06
C TRP A 72 8.62 7.22 -7.01
N LEU A 73 8.69 6.68 -8.24
CA LEU A 73 9.61 7.16 -9.28
C LEU A 73 9.36 8.63 -9.68
N GLY A 74 8.16 9.15 -9.43
CA GLY A 74 7.81 10.55 -9.69
C GLY A 74 8.22 11.52 -8.58
N ILE A 75 8.78 11.04 -7.46
CA ILE A 75 9.12 11.88 -6.32
C ILE A 75 10.53 12.45 -6.48
N THR A 76 10.68 13.75 -6.26
CA THR A 76 11.99 14.41 -6.17
C THR A 76 12.84 13.79 -5.06
N TRP A 77 14.00 13.26 -5.43
CA TRP A 77 14.93 12.58 -4.53
C TRP A 77 15.43 13.48 -3.41
N GLY A 78 15.68 12.88 -2.23
CA GLY A 78 16.22 13.58 -1.06
C GLY A 78 15.22 14.42 -0.26
N THR A 79 14.02 14.67 -0.80
CA THR A 79 12.95 15.39 -0.09
C THR A 79 12.42 14.60 1.12
N PRO A 80 11.79 15.26 2.12
CA PRO A 80 11.14 14.57 3.24
C PRO A 80 10.06 13.57 2.79
N LEU A 81 9.30 13.91 1.74
CA LEU A 81 8.34 13.01 1.10
C LEU A 81 9.04 11.76 0.55
N TRP A 82 10.14 11.92 -0.20
CA TRP A 82 10.89 10.80 -0.76
C TRP A 82 11.44 9.86 0.33
N ARG A 83 11.96 10.41 1.43
CA ARG A 83 12.44 9.61 2.57
C ARG A 83 11.30 8.82 3.20
N THR A 84 10.17 9.47 3.48
CA THR A 84 8.99 8.82 4.09
C THR A 84 8.43 7.72 3.17
N ALA A 85 8.28 8.01 1.87
CA ALA A 85 7.80 7.05 0.88
C ALA A 85 8.77 5.87 0.68
N SER A 86 10.08 6.11 0.79
CA SER A 86 11.08 5.04 0.73
C SER A 86 11.04 4.12 1.95
N VAL A 87 10.88 4.67 3.15
CA VAL A 87 10.73 3.85 4.38
C VAL A 87 9.40 3.08 4.36
N HIS A 88 8.33 3.70 3.88
CA HIS A 88 7.06 3.01 3.61
C HIS A 88 7.26 1.82 2.67
N MET A 89 7.87 2.04 1.50
CA MET A 89 8.14 0.99 0.52
C MET A 89 9.00 -0.14 1.11
N LEU A 90 10.05 0.18 1.87
CA LEU A 90 10.89 -0.82 2.52
C LEU A 90 10.09 -1.66 3.52
N SER A 91 9.25 -1.03 4.35
CA SER A 91 8.36 -1.75 5.28
C SER A 91 7.42 -2.70 4.55
N MET A 92 6.85 -2.27 3.42
CA MET A 92 5.93 -3.10 2.61
C MET A 92 6.65 -4.27 1.93
N LEU A 93 7.89 -4.07 1.45
CA LEU A 93 8.71 -5.15 0.90
C LEU A 93 9.07 -6.17 1.98
N THR A 94 9.44 -5.71 3.17
CA THR A 94 9.69 -6.59 4.32
C THR A 94 8.44 -7.39 4.68
N ALA A 95 7.27 -6.74 4.80
CA ALA A 95 6.00 -7.42 5.04
C ALA A 95 5.73 -8.52 3.98
N THR A 96 5.92 -8.16 2.70
CA THR A 96 5.72 -9.08 1.57
C THR A 96 6.63 -10.31 1.67
N VAL A 97 7.91 -10.13 2.02
CA VAL A 97 8.84 -11.24 2.22
C VAL A 97 8.37 -12.15 3.35
N PHE A 98 7.92 -11.60 4.48
CA PHE A 98 7.41 -12.41 5.59
C PHE A 98 6.14 -13.18 5.22
N PHE A 99 5.19 -12.56 4.52
CA PHE A 99 4.00 -13.28 4.04
C PHE A 99 4.33 -14.36 3.00
N LEU A 100 5.30 -14.09 2.11
CA LEU A 100 5.79 -15.09 1.16
C LEU A 100 6.42 -16.29 1.87
N LEU A 101 7.29 -16.04 2.84
CA LEU A 101 7.90 -17.10 3.65
C LEU A 101 6.85 -17.86 4.45
N ALA A 102 5.85 -17.17 5.02
CA ALA A 102 4.72 -17.80 5.70
C ALA A 102 3.93 -18.73 4.76
N ALA A 103 3.69 -18.32 3.51
CA ALA A 103 3.00 -19.14 2.52
C ALA A 103 3.84 -20.36 2.08
N ILE A 104 5.15 -20.18 1.85
CA ILE A 104 6.07 -21.24 1.43
C ILE A 104 6.21 -22.29 2.54
N PHE A 105 6.59 -21.87 3.75
CA PHE A 105 6.81 -22.80 4.87
C PHE A 105 5.50 -23.29 5.49
N GLY A 106 4.41 -22.55 5.30
CA GLY A 106 3.07 -22.91 5.74
C GLY A 106 2.34 -23.90 4.85
N HIS A 107 2.82 -24.18 3.64
CA HIS A 107 2.11 -25.04 2.68
C HIS A 107 1.89 -26.46 3.20
N GLY A 108 2.87 -27.04 3.93
CA GLY A 108 2.70 -28.37 4.54
C GLY A 108 1.57 -28.38 5.57
N GLY A 109 1.58 -27.41 6.50
CA GLY A 109 0.50 -27.25 7.49
C GLY A 109 -0.86 -27.04 6.82
N TYR A 110 -0.93 -26.22 5.77
CA TYR A 110 -2.15 -26.05 4.99
C TYR A 110 -2.71 -27.40 4.47
N VAL A 111 -1.86 -28.26 3.92
CA VAL A 111 -2.28 -29.59 3.44
C VAL A 111 -2.78 -30.47 4.58
N ASP A 112 -2.17 -30.35 5.76
CA ASP A 112 -2.52 -31.11 6.95
C ASP A 112 -3.68 -30.47 7.76
N GLY A 113 -4.18 -29.31 7.34
CA GLY A 113 -5.25 -28.57 8.02
C GLY A 113 -4.79 -27.85 9.30
N ASP A 114 -3.52 -27.50 9.41
CA ASP A 114 -2.90 -26.85 10.57
C ASP A 114 -2.14 -25.57 10.19
N VAL A 115 -2.12 -24.60 11.11
CA VAL A 115 -1.24 -23.43 11.02
C VAL A 115 -0.09 -23.60 11.98
N THR A 116 1.05 -24.08 11.45
CA THR A 116 2.24 -24.30 12.28
C THR A 116 2.67 -23.02 13.00
N GLY A 117 3.21 -23.16 14.21
CA GLY A 117 3.66 -22.00 15.01
C GLY A 117 4.69 -21.12 14.28
N GLY A 118 5.59 -21.73 13.50
CA GLY A 118 6.58 -21.00 12.70
C GLY A 118 5.93 -20.12 11.61
N SER A 119 4.99 -20.67 10.85
CA SER A 119 4.28 -19.93 9.81
C SER A 119 3.33 -18.87 10.36
N LEU A 120 2.76 -19.11 11.55
CA LEU A 120 1.98 -18.10 12.27
C LEU A 120 2.86 -16.91 12.70
N VAL A 121 4.04 -17.17 13.28
CA VAL A 121 4.98 -16.11 13.67
C VAL A 121 5.40 -15.28 12.46
N LEU A 122 5.72 -15.92 11.33
CA LEU A 122 6.03 -15.21 10.08
C LEU A 122 4.86 -14.33 9.61
N THR A 123 3.63 -14.85 9.70
CA THR A 123 2.41 -14.09 9.36
C THR A 123 2.26 -12.86 10.27
N LEU A 124 2.42 -13.02 11.59
CA LEU A 124 2.30 -11.94 12.57
C LEU A 124 3.38 -10.86 12.39
N VAL A 125 4.62 -11.26 12.13
CA VAL A 125 5.71 -10.31 11.84
C VAL A 125 5.43 -9.56 10.53
N GLY A 126 5.00 -10.26 9.48
CA GLY A 126 4.58 -9.64 8.23
C GLY A 126 3.45 -8.62 8.45
N PHE A 127 2.46 -8.98 9.27
CA PHE A 127 1.35 -8.10 9.64
C PHE A 127 1.79 -6.86 10.45
N GLY A 128 2.79 -7.01 11.31
CA GLY A 128 3.41 -5.88 12.02
C GLY A 128 4.04 -4.87 11.04
N PHE A 129 4.84 -5.34 10.08
CA PHE A 129 5.42 -4.49 9.04
C PHE A 129 4.37 -3.90 8.08
N LEU A 130 3.30 -4.65 7.80
CA LEU A 130 2.15 -4.15 7.03
C LEU A 130 1.48 -2.97 7.75
N THR A 131 1.27 -3.10 9.07
CA THR A 131 0.65 -2.06 9.89
C THR A 131 1.53 -0.81 9.95
N LEU A 132 2.84 -0.97 10.18
CA LEU A 132 3.82 0.12 10.12
C LEU A 132 3.84 0.78 8.73
N GLY A 133 3.83 -0.03 7.68
CA GLY A 133 3.76 0.42 6.30
C GLY A 133 2.50 1.25 6.04
N GLY A 134 1.33 0.78 6.47
CA GLY A 134 0.06 1.49 6.38
C GLY A 134 0.09 2.86 7.08
N TRP A 135 0.65 2.93 8.29
CA TRP A 135 0.85 4.19 9.01
C TRP A 135 1.73 5.17 8.23
N LEU A 136 2.87 4.70 7.71
CA LEU A 136 3.77 5.53 6.89
C LEU A 136 3.13 5.96 5.57
N GLY A 137 2.31 5.09 4.96
CA GLY A 137 1.53 5.42 3.76
C GLY A 137 0.50 6.52 4.04
N GLY A 138 -0.14 6.47 5.22
CA GLY A 138 -0.96 7.56 5.74
C GLY A 138 -0.19 8.87 5.85
N THR A 139 1.04 8.86 6.37
CA THR A 139 1.91 10.05 6.40
C THR A 139 2.22 10.57 4.99
N VAL A 140 2.49 9.68 4.03
CA VAL A 140 2.74 10.06 2.62
C VAL A 140 1.54 10.81 2.02
N VAL A 141 0.32 10.34 2.27
CA VAL A 141 -0.90 10.93 1.70
C VAL A 141 -1.41 12.13 2.51
N PHE A 142 -1.57 11.98 3.81
CA PHE A 142 -2.27 12.96 4.65
C PHE A 142 -1.37 14.03 5.26
N VAL A 143 -0.08 13.74 5.46
CA VAL A 143 0.88 14.75 5.97
C VAL A 143 1.60 15.42 4.82
N HIS A 144 2.17 14.63 3.90
CA HIS A 144 2.90 15.20 2.76
C HIS A 144 1.99 15.58 1.59
N GLY A 145 0.73 15.12 1.58
CA GLY A 145 -0.26 15.48 0.57
C GLY A 145 -0.18 14.67 -0.73
N MET A 146 0.58 13.57 -0.80
CA MET A 146 0.85 12.86 -2.05
C MET A 146 -0.44 12.52 -2.81
N ARG A 147 -0.55 13.03 -4.04
CA ARG A 147 -1.72 12.86 -4.93
C ARG A 147 -3.07 13.43 -4.42
N VAL A 148 -3.04 14.32 -3.43
CA VAL A 148 -4.20 15.09 -2.97
C VAL A 148 -4.33 16.40 -3.77
N LEU A 149 -5.56 16.75 -4.18
CA LEU A 149 -5.84 17.93 -5.01
C LEU A 149 -6.29 19.17 -4.24
N ASN A 150 -6.69 19.06 -2.96
CA ASN A 150 -7.18 20.17 -2.12
C ASN A 150 -8.35 21.00 -2.70
N LEU A 151 -9.21 20.38 -3.53
CA LEU A 151 -10.41 21.02 -4.10
C LEU A 151 -11.60 20.86 -3.13
N VAL A 152 -11.59 21.60 -2.02
CA VAL A 152 -12.54 21.41 -0.90
C VAL A 152 -13.99 21.75 -1.27
N ASP A 153 -14.19 22.73 -2.15
CA ASP A 153 -15.54 23.19 -2.57
C ASP A 153 -16.04 22.51 -3.86
N GLU A 154 -15.32 21.51 -4.37
CA GLU A 154 -15.72 20.80 -5.59
C GLU A 154 -17.07 20.08 -5.38
N PRO A 155 -18.09 20.32 -6.23
CA PRO A 155 -19.38 19.65 -6.09
C PRO A 155 -19.23 18.13 -6.10
N ALA A 156 -19.93 17.42 -5.21
CA ALA A 156 -19.73 15.98 -4.96
C ALA A 156 -19.77 15.12 -6.24
N LEU A 157 -20.70 15.38 -7.15
CA LEU A 157 -20.80 14.66 -8.44
C LEU A 157 -19.55 14.87 -9.32
N ARG A 158 -18.99 16.08 -9.31
CA ARG A 158 -17.80 16.44 -10.08
C ARG A 158 -16.52 15.92 -9.43
N ALA A 159 -16.46 15.96 -8.09
CA ALA A 159 -15.38 15.38 -7.30
C ALA A 159 -15.26 13.86 -7.53
N ALA A 160 -16.38 13.13 -7.48
CA ALA A 160 -16.42 11.68 -7.66
C ALA A 160 -16.28 11.21 -9.13
N ALA A 161 -16.48 12.10 -10.10
CA ALA A 161 -16.39 11.73 -11.52
C ALA A 161 -14.95 11.33 -11.89
N PRO A 162 -14.73 10.14 -12.49
CA PRO A 162 -13.42 9.69 -12.96
C PRO A 162 -13.09 10.35 -14.30
N VAL A 163 -13.09 11.68 -14.31
CA VAL A 163 -12.82 12.53 -15.47
C VAL A 163 -11.75 13.56 -15.09
N PRO A 164 -10.69 13.71 -15.89
CA PRO A 164 -9.65 14.70 -15.64
C PRO A 164 -10.14 16.09 -16.07
N THR A 165 -10.83 16.79 -15.18
CA THR A 165 -11.25 18.18 -15.45
C THR A 165 -10.05 19.14 -15.39
N PRO A 166 -10.11 20.30 -16.07
CA PRO A 166 -9.02 21.28 -16.04
C PRO A 166 -8.58 21.67 -14.62
N GLU A 167 -9.53 21.81 -13.68
CA GLU A 167 -9.28 22.16 -12.28
C GLU A 167 -8.53 21.02 -11.56
N LYS A 168 -8.90 19.76 -11.81
CA LYS A 168 -8.21 18.59 -11.26
C LYS A 168 -6.79 18.46 -11.83
N GLU A 169 -6.60 18.73 -13.12
CA GLU A 169 -5.27 18.73 -13.74
C GLU A 169 -4.39 19.89 -13.24
N GLU A 170 -4.95 21.09 -13.07
CA GLU A 170 -4.23 22.25 -12.56
C GLU A 170 -3.82 22.05 -11.10
N ALA A 171 -4.71 21.53 -10.26
CA ALA A 171 -4.42 21.19 -8.88
C ALA A 171 -3.29 20.16 -8.76
N ALA A 172 -3.30 19.12 -9.61
CA ALA A 172 -2.22 18.14 -9.66
C ALA A 172 -0.88 18.78 -10.10
N GLY A 173 -0.90 19.68 -11.08
CA GLY A 173 0.29 20.35 -11.61
C GLY A 173 0.88 21.45 -10.71
N LYS A 174 0.05 22.12 -9.89
CA LYS A 174 0.54 23.08 -8.87
C LYS A 174 1.47 22.39 -7.87
N ARG A 175 1.14 21.17 -7.49
CA ARG A 175 1.93 20.40 -6.52
C ARG A 175 3.28 19.97 -7.07
N THR A 176 3.34 19.44 -8.29
CA THR A 176 4.62 19.04 -8.91
C THR A 176 5.59 20.23 -8.99
N ARG A 177 5.09 21.42 -9.32
CA ARG A 177 5.92 22.65 -9.33
C ARG A 177 6.41 23.06 -7.94
N SER A 178 5.59 22.88 -6.91
CA SER A 178 6.01 23.19 -5.53
C SER A 178 7.13 22.27 -5.05
N GLU A 179 7.07 20.97 -5.41
CA GLU A 179 8.10 19.97 -5.10
C GLU A 179 9.43 20.27 -5.82
N GLU A 180 9.38 20.83 -7.03
CA GLU A 180 10.56 21.29 -7.77
C GLU A 180 11.16 22.60 -7.23
N SER A 181 10.33 23.52 -6.71
CA SER A 181 10.80 24.82 -6.20
C SER A 181 11.41 24.77 -4.80
N GLY A 182 10.96 23.84 -3.95
CA GLY A 182 11.42 23.71 -2.55
C GLY A 182 12.87 23.21 -2.40
N THR A 183 13.52 22.78 -3.47
CA THR A 183 14.94 22.37 -3.49
C THR A 183 15.92 23.54 -3.59
N GLY A 184 15.44 24.77 -3.84
CA GLY A 184 16.29 25.96 -3.98
C GLY A 184 16.62 26.73 -2.68
N SER A 185 15.99 26.39 -1.54
CA SER A 185 16.05 27.24 -0.32
C SER A 185 16.93 26.71 0.83
N HIS A 186 17.62 25.58 0.67
CA HIS A 186 18.47 25.00 1.75
C HIS A 186 19.98 25.21 1.55
N ALA A 187 20.38 26.26 0.83
CA ALA A 187 21.75 26.73 0.79
C ALA A 187 21.84 28.16 1.32
N THR A 188 21.62 28.30 2.63
CA THR A 188 22.15 29.34 3.55
C THR A 188 21.22 29.39 4.76
N ASP A 189 21.66 28.87 5.90
CA ASP A 189 21.55 29.50 7.22
C ASP A 189 21.97 28.49 8.30
N GLY A 190 23.09 28.79 8.96
CA GLY A 190 23.54 28.17 10.22
C GLY A 190 24.71 27.21 10.11
#